data_AF-A0A1Y3DTP5-F1
#
_entry.id   AF-A0A1Y3DTP5-F1
#
_cell.length_a   1.000
_cell.length_b   1.000
_cell.length_c   1.000
_cell.angle_alpha   90.00
_cell.angle_beta   90.00
_cell.angle_gamma   90.00
#
_symmetry.space_group_name_H-M   'P 1'
#
loop_
_entity.id
_entity.type
_entity.pdbx_description
1 polymer ?
#
loop_
_entity_poly.entity_id
_entity_poly.type
_entity_poly.pdbx_seq_one_letter_code
_entity_poly.pdbx_strand_id
1 'polypeptide(L)'
;MEGEGDCILTFSSYEEYVKSKITPADLFYIEDEQLVFEIFSLGLQSRGVLSCEDFNSTYQKNKKKNESLKRAEERKEDIVQYDINSLTDHTMSFFYAINCHMHFCESNKICSILFIRYVNKNNSEISSYIDINSEKIRQKIKQQKYIYARKDDLAYFNWHNNYSCTNDSENFQIIVNKQVGILFKYKRGGKYFTLNPVRRGMKIRLSDNISEGRASAGLSLGEEEKMISLCDGVERVELRDENYLQCILYTLRV
;
A
#
# COMPACT_ATOMS: atom_id res chain seq x y z
N MET A 1 -14.57 -45.64 -3.26
CA MET A 1 -15.49 -45.16 -4.31
C MET A 1 -15.64 -43.67 -4.10
N GLU A 2 -14.70 -42.93 -4.68
CA GLU A 2 -14.61 -41.47 -4.62
C GLU A 2 -15.01 -40.98 -6.00
N GLY A 3 -16.15 -40.29 -6.14
CA GLY A 3 -16.61 -39.93 -7.48
C GLY A 3 -17.90 -39.13 -7.64
N GLU A 4 -18.61 -38.72 -6.59
CA GLU A 4 -19.81 -37.86 -6.74
C GLU A 4 -19.81 -36.71 -5.74
N GLY A 5 -18.69 -36.00 -5.67
CA GLY A 5 -18.65 -34.63 -5.16
C GLY A 5 -19.07 -33.62 -6.23
N ASP A 6 -20.04 -33.98 -7.08
CA ASP A 6 -20.58 -33.07 -8.10
C ASP A 6 -21.07 -31.81 -7.42
N CYS A 7 -20.50 -30.69 -7.86
CA CYS A 7 -20.50 -29.40 -7.22
C CYS A 7 -21.89 -29.02 -6.67
N ILE A 8 -22.16 -29.32 -5.41
CA ILE A 8 -23.40 -28.93 -4.69
C ILE A 8 -23.73 -27.43 -4.86
N LEU A 9 -22.72 -26.59 -5.15
CA LEU A 9 -22.86 -25.18 -5.47
C LEU A 9 -23.51 -24.85 -6.83
N THR A 10 -23.67 -25.81 -7.75
CA THR A 10 -24.35 -25.60 -9.03
C THR A 10 -25.86 -25.53 -8.89
N PHE A 11 -26.41 -26.08 -7.80
CA PHE A 11 -27.84 -26.07 -7.53
C PHE A 11 -28.23 -24.81 -6.75
N SER A 12 -29.35 -24.19 -7.14
CA SER A 12 -29.89 -23.01 -6.49
C SER A 12 -30.70 -23.34 -5.22
N SER A 13 -31.18 -24.58 -5.11
CA SER A 13 -32.00 -25.05 -4.00
C SER A 13 -31.86 -26.56 -3.76
N TYR A 14 -32.26 -27.03 -2.57
CA TYR A 14 -32.36 -28.46 -2.26
C TYR A 14 -33.34 -29.18 -3.17
N GLU A 15 -34.44 -28.53 -3.55
CA GLU A 15 -35.45 -29.09 -4.45
C GLU A 15 -34.85 -29.41 -5.83
N GLU A 16 -34.04 -28.49 -6.37
CA GLU A 16 -33.35 -28.68 -7.65
C GLU A 16 -32.34 -29.83 -7.58
N TYR A 17 -31.60 -29.93 -6.46
CA TYR A 17 -30.68 -31.04 -6.21
C TYR A 17 -31.43 -32.39 -6.17
N VAL A 18 -32.53 -32.48 -5.42
CA VAL A 18 -33.34 -33.70 -5.34
C VAL A 18 -33.90 -34.08 -6.71
N LYS A 19 -34.45 -33.10 -7.45
CA LYS A 19 -34.97 -33.31 -8.81
C LYS A 19 -33.91 -33.80 -9.78
N SER A 20 -32.66 -33.34 -9.66
CA SER A 20 -31.54 -33.83 -10.48
C SER A 20 -31.20 -35.32 -10.27
N LYS A 21 -31.60 -35.89 -9.12
CA LYS A 21 -31.38 -37.29 -8.76
C LYS A 21 -32.58 -38.19 -9.08
N ILE A 22 -33.73 -37.62 -9.44
CA ILE A 22 -34.91 -38.36 -9.88
C ILE A 22 -34.72 -38.81 -11.33
N THR A 23 -34.89 -40.10 -11.60
CA THR A 23 -34.79 -40.65 -12.96
C THR A 23 -36.16 -40.88 -13.59
N PRO A 24 -36.25 -40.97 -14.93
CA PRO A 24 -37.51 -41.31 -15.61
C PRO A 24 -38.11 -42.65 -15.15
N ALA A 25 -37.29 -43.60 -14.70
CA ALA A 25 -37.76 -44.87 -14.17
C ALA A 25 -38.50 -44.69 -12.84
N ASP A 26 -38.04 -43.79 -11.97
CA ASP A 26 -38.68 -43.52 -10.68
C ASP A 26 -40.07 -42.89 -10.89
N LEU A 27 -40.17 -41.97 -11.85
CA LEU A 27 -41.44 -41.38 -12.29
C LEU A 27 -42.37 -42.41 -12.92
N PHE A 28 -41.83 -43.37 -13.68
CA PHE A 28 -42.61 -44.44 -14.31
C PHE A 28 -43.23 -45.41 -13.29
N TYR A 29 -42.50 -45.76 -12.22
CA TYR A 29 -43.00 -46.73 -11.24
C TYR A 29 -43.88 -46.12 -10.15
N ILE A 30 -43.66 -44.86 -9.80
CA ILE A 30 -44.41 -44.19 -8.73
C ILE A 30 -45.59 -43.39 -9.29
N GLU A 31 -45.52 -42.97 -10.55
CA GLU A 31 -46.55 -42.20 -11.29
C GLU A 31 -46.98 -40.86 -10.67
N ASP A 32 -46.47 -40.53 -9.48
CA ASP A 32 -46.72 -39.29 -8.72
C ASP A 32 -45.41 -38.57 -8.41
N GLU A 33 -45.19 -37.42 -9.08
CA GLU A 33 -43.99 -36.60 -8.92
C GLU A 33 -43.80 -36.08 -7.48
N GLN A 34 -44.90 -35.75 -6.78
CA GLN A 34 -44.83 -35.24 -5.41
C GLN A 34 -44.40 -36.34 -4.46
N LEU A 35 -44.94 -37.56 -4.64
CA LEU A 35 -44.57 -38.72 -3.85
C LEU A 35 -43.10 -39.13 -4.11
N VAL A 36 -42.64 -39.12 -5.36
CA VAL A 36 -41.22 -39.37 -5.70
C VAL A 36 -40.32 -38.37 -5.00
N PHE A 37 -40.67 -37.07 -5.05
CA PHE A 37 -39.92 -36.03 -4.39
C PHE A 37 -39.87 -36.24 -2.87
N GLU A 38 -41.01 -36.54 -2.24
CA GLU A 38 -41.09 -36.75 -0.79
C GLU A 38 -40.22 -37.94 -0.36
N ILE A 39 -40.31 -39.06 -1.08
CA ILE A 39 -39.48 -40.27 -0.86
C ILE A 39 -37.97 -39.93 -0.91
N PHE A 40 -37.54 -39.17 -1.92
CA PHE A 40 -36.13 -38.78 -2.04
C PHE A 40 -35.73 -37.73 -0.99
N SER A 41 -36.64 -36.82 -0.64
CA SER A 41 -36.41 -35.77 0.35
C SER A 41 -36.20 -36.31 1.76
N LEU A 42 -36.80 -37.47 2.07
CA LEU A 42 -36.65 -38.20 3.33
C LEU A 42 -35.27 -38.88 3.48
N GLY A 43 -34.40 -38.80 2.46
CA GLY A 43 -33.01 -39.24 2.58
C GLY A 43 -32.87 -40.76 2.63
N LEU A 44 -33.63 -41.50 1.82
CA LEU A 44 -33.42 -42.94 1.65
C LEU A 44 -32.01 -43.18 1.08
N GLN A 45 -31.11 -43.61 1.97
CA GLN A 45 -29.66 -43.73 1.75
C GLN A 45 -29.27 -44.69 0.61
N SER A 46 -30.21 -45.46 0.06
CA SER A 46 -29.97 -46.45 -1.00
C SER A 46 -29.36 -45.86 -2.28
N ARG A 47 -29.52 -44.55 -2.53
CA ARG A 47 -28.95 -43.86 -3.71
C ARG A 47 -28.01 -42.69 -3.38
N GLY A 48 -27.60 -42.53 -2.12
CA GLY A 48 -26.63 -41.49 -1.73
C GLY A 48 -27.13 -40.04 -1.86
N VAL A 49 -28.45 -39.83 -1.83
CA VAL A 49 -29.06 -38.49 -1.81
C VAL A 49 -28.89 -37.90 -0.41
N LEU A 50 -28.32 -36.70 -0.34
CA LEU A 50 -28.13 -35.98 0.92
C LEU A 50 -29.48 -35.58 1.50
N SER A 51 -29.60 -35.63 2.83
CA SER A 51 -30.72 -35.01 3.53
C SER A 51 -30.72 -33.49 3.33
N CYS A 52 -31.86 -32.83 3.56
CA CYS A 52 -31.95 -31.37 3.49
C CYS A 52 -30.93 -30.68 4.41
N GLU A 53 -30.71 -31.24 5.61
CA GLU A 53 -29.76 -30.72 6.59
C GLU A 53 -28.30 -30.90 6.11
N ASP A 54 -27.96 -32.09 5.60
CA ASP A 54 -26.62 -32.38 5.09
C ASP A 54 -26.29 -31.58 3.83
N PHE A 55 -27.27 -31.41 2.93
CA PHE A 55 -27.15 -30.57 1.75
C PHE A 55 -26.84 -29.13 2.15
N ASN A 56 -27.65 -28.54 3.04
CA ASN A 56 -27.46 -27.17 3.49
C ASN A 56 -26.11 -26.98 4.21
N SER A 57 -25.72 -27.91 5.08
CA SER A 57 -24.42 -27.90 5.76
C SER A 57 -23.26 -27.93 4.76
N THR A 58 -23.33 -28.81 3.77
CA THR A 58 -22.28 -28.98 2.76
C THR A 58 -22.24 -27.79 1.79
N TYR A 59 -23.39 -27.28 1.37
CA TYR A 59 -23.52 -26.08 0.54
C TYR A 59 -22.89 -24.87 1.21
N GLN A 60 -23.20 -24.61 2.49
CA GLN A 60 -22.63 -23.50 3.25
C GLN A 60 -21.11 -23.63 3.45
N LYS A 61 -20.62 -24.84 3.75
CA LYS A 61 -19.17 -25.11 3.87
C LYS A 61 -18.45 -24.85 2.54
N ASN A 62 -18.99 -25.35 1.43
CA ASN A 62 -18.40 -25.17 0.11
C ASN A 62 -18.46 -23.71 -0.35
N LYS A 63 -19.53 -22.98 -0.03
CA LYS A 63 -19.65 -21.55 -0.30
C LYS A 63 -18.58 -20.76 0.44
N LYS A 64 -18.40 -20.99 1.75
CA LYS A 64 -17.33 -20.35 2.55
C LYS A 64 -15.93 -20.70 2.03
N LYS A 65 -15.70 -21.95 1.62
CA LYS A 65 -14.43 -22.39 1.02
C LYS A 65 -14.17 -21.74 -0.33
N ASN A 66 -15.18 -21.61 -1.18
CA ASN A 66 -15.05 -20.96 -2.49
C ASN A 66 -14.82 -19.44 -2.32
N GLU A 67 -15.52 -18.78 -1.40
CA GLU A 67 -15.26 -17.38 -1.05
C GLU A 67 -13.86 -17.14 -0.47
N SER A 68 -13.34 -18.08 0.34
CA SER A 68 -11.98 -17.97 0.88
C SER A 68 -10.91 -18.25 -0.18
N LEU A 69 -11.17 -19.15 -1.13
CA LEU A 69 -10.33 -19.40 -2.31
C LEU A 69 -10.31 -18.19 -3.23
N LYS A 70 -11.46 -17.60 -3.58
CA LYS A 70 -11.52 -16.35 -4.37
C LYS A 70 -10.76 -15.21 -3.70
N ARG A 71 -10.95 -14.99 -2.39
CA ARG A 71 -10.16 -14.01 -1.63
C ARG A 71 -8.66 -14.34 -1.57
N ALA A 72 -8.27 -15.61 -1.70
CA ALA A 72 -6.87 -16.02 -1.75
C ALA A 72 -6.28 -15.90 -3.16
N GLU A 73 -7.07 -16.10 -4.21
CA GLU A 73 -6.73 -15.90 -5.61
C GLU A 73 -6.60 -14.40 -5.93
N GLU A 74 -7.52 -13.56 -5.43
CA GLU A 74 -7.42 -12.09 -5.47
C GLU A 74 -6.17 -11.56 -4.73
N ARG A 75 -5.67 -12.29 -3.72
CA ARG A 75 -4.39 -11.97 -3.05
C ARG A 75 -3.16 -12.48 -3.79
N LYS A 76 -3.34 -13.40 -4.76
CA LYS A 76 -2.29 -13.96 -5.61
C LYS A 76 -2.16 -13.24 -6.95
N GLU A 77 -3.12 -12.40 -7.32
CA GLU A 77 -2.98 -11.47 -8.43
C GLU A 77 -1.80 -10.53 -8.15
N ASP A 78 -0.72 -10.80 -8.89
CA ASP A 78 0.55 -10.10 -9.02
C ASP A 78 1.47 -10.01 -7.79
N ILE A 79 2.27 -11.06 -7.57
CA ILE A 79 3.60 -10.87 -6.98
C ILE A 79 4.44 -10.08 -7.99
N VAL A 80 4.23 -8.77 -8.05
CA VAL A 80 5.10 -7.86 -8.81
C VAL A 80 6.47 -7.91 -8.14
N GLN A 81 7.41 -8.60 -8.77
CA GLN A 81 8.79 -8.62 -8.31
C GLN A 81 9.48 -7.35 -8.81
N TYR A 82 9.85 -6.48 -7.87
CA TYR A 82 10.61 -5.28 -8.17
C TYR A 82 12.11 -5.59 -8.19
N ASP A 83 12.83 -5.08 -9.20
CA ASP A 83 14.29 -5.06 -9.20
C ASP A 83 14.79 -3.77 -8.53
N ILE A 84 15.80 -3.90 -7.67
CA ILE A 84 16.42 -2.76 -7.00
C ILE A 84 17.10 -1.80 -8.00
N ASN A 85 17.53 -2.30 -9.15
CA ASN A 85 18.12 -1.47 -10.20
C ASN A 85 17.09 -0.51 -10.82
N SER A 86 15.81 -0.88 -10.80
CA SER A 86 14.70 -0.05 -11.29
C SER A 86 14.50 1.24 -10.48
N LEU A 87 15.07 1.34 -9.27
CA LEU A 87 15.06 2.58 -8.48
C LEU A 87 15.74 3.75 -9.20
N THR A 88 16.70 3.45 -10.10
CA THR A 88 17.46 4.46 -10.85
C THR A 88 16.95 4.69 -12.28
N ASP A 89 15.89 3.99 -12.66
CA ASP A 89 15.34 4.06 -14.00
C ASP A 89 14.35 5.23 -14.16
N HIS A 90 14.71 6.19 -15.01
CA HIS A 90 13.92 7.38 -15.31
C HIS A 90 12.87 7.15 -16.40
N THR A 91 12.85 5.97 -17.03
CA THR A 91 11.91 5.62 -18.10
C THR A 91 10.63 4.97 -17.59
N MET A 92 10.61 4.57 -16.31
CA MET A 92 9.47 3.90 -15.70
C MET A 92 8.28 4.84 -15.50
N SER A 93 7.07 4.26 -15.55
CA SER A 93 5.86 5.00 -15.24
C SER A 93 5.84 5.47 -13.78
N PHE A 94 5.15 6.57 -13.51
CA PHE A 94 5.02 7.12 -12.16
C PHE A 94 4.58 6.06 -11.15
N PHE A 95 3.49 5.34 -11.41
CA PHE A 95 2.96 4.34 -10.47
C PHE A 95 3.92 3.16 -10.27
N TYR A 96 4.64 2.72 -11.31
CA TYR A 96 5.63 1.65 -11.16
C TYR A 96 6.79 2.10 -10.28
N ALA A 97 7.34 3.29 -10.54
CA ALA A 97 8.45 3.85 -9.77
C ALA A 97 8.05 4.03 -8.29
N ILE A 98 6.88 4.59 -8.01
CA ILE A 98 6.41 4.76 -6.63
C ILE A 98 6.22 3.41 -5.92
N ASN A 99 5.57 2.43 -6.56
CA ASN A 99 5.40 1.11 -5.94
C ASN A 99 6.73 0.39 -5.69
N CYS A 100 7.69 0.51 -6.62
CA CYS A 100 9.04 -0.02 -6.46
C CYS A 100 9.72 0.58 -5.22
N HIS A 101 9.70 1.91 -5.08
CA HIS A 101 10.27 2.59 -3.92
C HIS A 101 9.56 2.21 -2.61
N MET A 102 8.24 2.09 -2.62
CA MET A 102 7.46 1.64 -1.45
C MET A 102 7.86 0.23 -1.02
N HIS A 103 7.98 -0.71 -1.95
CA HIS A 103 8.40 -2.09 -1.67
C HIS A 103 9.77 -2.14 -0.99
N PHE A 104 10.74 -1.36 -1.48
CA PHE A 104 12.07 -1.31 -0.89
C PHE A 104 12.15 -0.50 0.42
N CYS A 105 11.27 0.48 0.62
CA CYS A 105 11.09 1.14 1.91
C CYS A 105 10.51 0.19 2.97
N GLU A 106 9.50 -0.60 2.63
CA GLU A 106 8.86 -1.57 3.55
C GLU A 106 9.85 -2.67 3.99
N SER A 107 10.69 -3.13 3.07
CA SER A 107 11.78 -4.06 3.37
C SER A 107 13.00 -3.40 4.02
N ASN A 108 12.98 -2.08 4.25
CA ASN A 108 14.03 -1.29 4.91
C ASN A 108 15.39 -1.34 4.23
N LYS A 109 15.40 -1.54 2.91
CA LYS A 109 16.63 -1.48 2.10
C LYS A 109 16.97 -0.05 1.68
N ILE A 110 15.95 0.80 1.61
CA ILE A 110 16.09 2.22 1.27
C ILE A 110 15.19 3.07 2.17
N CYS A 111 15.47 4.36 2.22
CA CYS A 111 14.48 5.38 2.55
C CYS A 111 14.36 6.34 1.38
N SER A 112 13.14 6.75 1.04
CA SER A 112 12.90 7.56 -0.15
C SER A 112 11.94 8.72 0.11
N ILE A 113 12.27 9.86 -0.49
CA ILE A 113 11.52 11.10 -0.41
C ILE A 113 11.14 11.50 -1.83
N LEU A 114 9.85 11.75 -2.04
CA LEU A 114 9.32 12.24 -3.29
C LEU A 114 9.22 13.77 -3.24
N PHE A 115 9.83 14.45 -4.19
CA PHE A 115 9.57 15.86 -4.48
C PHE A 115 8.62 15.97 -5.67
N ILE A 116 7.56 16.76 -5.50
CA ILE A 116 6.65 17.12 -6.60
C ILE A 116 6.55 18.63 -6.71
N ARG A 117 6.35 19.10 -7.94
CA ARG A 117 6.00 20.49 -8.29
C ARG A 117 4.94 20.47 -9.37
N TYR A 118 3.86 21.19 -9.20
CA TYR A 118 2.74 21.23 -10.16
C TYR A 118 1.97 22.53 -10.07
N VAL A 119 1.15 22.82 -11.09
CA VAL A 119 0.20 23.93 -11.07
C VAL A 119 -1.15 23.39 -10.61
N ASN A 120 -1.70 23.94 -9.53
CA ASN A 120 -3.01 23.55 -9.05
C ASN A 120 -4.14 24.15 -9.92
N LYS A 121 -5.39 23.78 -9.63
CA LYS A 121 -6.57 24.30 -10.34
C LYS A 121 -6.75 25.83 -10.25
N ASN A 122 -6.11 26.47 -9.28
CA ASN A 122 -6.16 27.92 -9.08
C ASN A 122 -4.97 28.63 -9.77
N ASN A 123 -4.28 27.96 -10.70
CA ASN A 123 -3.07 28.45 -11.35
C ASN A 123 -1.95 28.86 -10.38
N SER A 124 -1.98 28.32 -9.15
CA SER A 124 -0.92 28.50 -8.18
C SER A 124 0.03 27.32 -8.27
N GLU A 125 1.30 27.62 -8.40
CA GLU A 125 2.33 26.60 -8.39
C GLU A 125 2.59 26.15 -6.94
N ILE A 126 2.66 24.84 -6.75
CA ILE A 126 2.86 24.20 -5.45
C ILE A 126 4.00 23.20 -5.58
N SER A 127 4.86 23.16 -4.57
CA SER A 127 5.87 22.12 -4.42
C SER A 127 5.82 21.48 -3.04
N SER A 128 6.18 20.19 -2.97
CA SER A 128 6.21 19.46 -1.71
C SER A 128 7.26 18.36 -1.69
N TYR A 129 7.83 18.10 -0.51
CA TYR A 129 8.62 16.92 -0.18
C TYR A 129 7.76 15.96 0.63
N ILE A 130 7.68 14.70 0.21
CA ILE A 130 6.69 13.72 0.67
C ILE A 130 7.40 12.43 1.07
N ASP A 131 7.03 11.90 2.22
CA ASP A 131 7.44 10.57 2.66
C ASP A 131 6.64 9.49 1.91
N ILE A 132 7.35 8.75 1.04
CA ILE A 132 6.77 7.68 0.22
C ILE A 132 6.28 6.52 1.10
N ASN A 133 6.96 6.26 2.21
CA ASN A 133 6.66 5.16 3.10
C ASN A 133 5.61 5.54 4.16
N SER A 134 4.66 6.41 3.81
CA SER A 134 3.55 6.79 4.68
C SER A 134 2.25 6.11 4.26
N GLU A 135 1.41 5.75 5.23
CA GLU A 135 0.14 5.04 4.98
C GLU A 135 -0.77 5.79 4.01
N LYS A 136 -0.79 7.12 4.12
CA LYS A 136 -1.56 8.03 3.25
C LYS A 136 -1.17 7.90 1.78
N ILE A 137 0.12 7.64 1.49
CA ILE A 137 0.61 7.46 0.12
C ILE A 137 0.29 6.05 -0.37
N ARG A 138 0.44 5.02 0.48
CA ARG A 138 0.07 3.64 0.10
C ARG A 138 -1.37 3.54 -0.36
N GLN A 139 -2.28 4.14 0.39
CA GLN A 139 -3.71 4.11 0.05
C GLN A 139 -4.02 4.80 -1.28
N LYS A 140 -3.33 5.91 -1.60
CA LYS A 140 -3.49 6.60 -2.89
C LYS A 140 -2.98 5.75 -4.05
N ILE A 141 -1.80 5.17 -3.91
CA ILE A 141 -1.16 4.39 -4.97
C ILE A 141 -1.90 3.08 -5.24
N LYS A 142 -2.40 2.40 -4.18
CA LYS A 142 -3.30 1.24 -4.35
C LYS A 142 -4.57 1.56 -5.14
N GLN A 143 -5.04 2.81 -5.10
CA GLN A 143 -6.18 3.29 -5.87
C GLN A 143 -5.79 3.90 -7.23
N GLN A 144 -4.53 3.77 -7.65
CA GLN A 144 -3.98 4.38 -8.87
C GLN A 144 -4.24 5.89 -8.96
N LYS A 145 -4.11 6.60 -7.82
CA LYS A 145 -4.31 8.05 -7.74
C LYS A 145 -2.99 8.80 -7.64
N TYR A 146 -2.88 9.88 -8.41
CA TYR A 146 -1.76 10.81 -8.33
C TYR A 146 -1.61 11.46 -6.95
N ILE A 147 -0.36 11.73 -6.59
CA ILE A 147 0.02 12.38 -5.34
C ILE A 147 -0.03 13.90 -5.53
N TYR A 148 -0.61 14.61 -4.57
CA TYR A 148 -0.64 16.06 -4.57
C TYR A 148 -0.22 16.55 -3.19
N ALA A 149 0.40 17.72 -3.18
CA ALA A 149 0.97 18.33 -2.00
C ALA A 149 -0.10 18.61 -0.95
N ARG A 150 0.27 18.43 0.31
CA ARG A 150 -0.54 18.76 1.47
C ARG A 150 0.31 19.50 2.49
N LYS A 151 -0.36 20.28 3.34
CA LYS A 151 0.32 21.07 4.38
C LYS A 151 0.96 20.21 5.48
N ASP A 152 0.57 18.95 5.59
CA ASP A 152 1.11 17.95 6.53
C ASP A 152 2.21 17.07 5.92
N ASP A 153 2.67 17.37 4.71
CA ASP A 153 3.84 16.72 4.11
C ASP A 153 5.15 17.18 4.80
N LEU A 154 6.29 16.56 4.46
CA LEU A 154 7.59 16.88 5.09
C LEU A 154 7.97 18.34 4.93
N ALA A 155 7.73 18.88 3.73
CA ALA A 155 7.83 20.30 3.48
C ALA A 155 6.87 20.68 2.36
N TYR A 156 6.09 21.73 2.57
CA TYR A 156 5.13 22.26 1.62
C TYR A 156 5.50 23.70 1.29
N PHE A 157 5.37 24.07 0.02
CA PHE A 157 5.57 25.44 -0.42
C PHE A 157 4.54 25.84 -1.48
N ASN A 158 3.88 26.96 -1.27
CA ASN A 158 3.02 27.61 -2.25
C ASN A 158 3.74 28.84 -2.81
N TRP A 159 4.07 28.78 -4.10
CA TRP A 159 4.85 29.81 -4.78
C TRP A 159 4.05 31.10 -5.00
N HIS A 160 2.72 31.04 -5.00
CA HIS A 160 1.88 32.22 -5.22
C HIS A 160 1.90 33.19 -4.03
N ASN A 161 1.85 32.65 -2.80
CA ASN A 161 1.78 33.45 -1.58
C ASN A 161 2.99 33.27 -0.65
N ASN A 162 4.02 32.56 -1.11
CA ASN A 162 5.23 32.21 -0.35
C ASN A 162 4.95 31.51 0.98
N TYR A 163 3.79 30.86 1.13
CA TYR A 163 3.49 30.11 2.33
C TYR A 163 4.28 28.79 2.34
N SER A 164 5.07 28.59 3.39
CA SER A 164 5.86 27.39 3.62
C SER A 164 5.53 26.76 4.97
N CYS A 165 5.57 25.43 5.06
CA CYS A 165 5.58 24.73 6.33
C CYS A 165 6.40 23.44 6.22
N THR A 166 6.92 22.96 7.35
CA THR A 166 7.69 21.72 7.45
C THR A 166 7.16 20.87 8.58
N ASN A 167 7.08 19.56 8.39
CA ASN A 167 6.55 18.64 9.39
C ASN A 167 7.39 17.36 9.46
N ASP A 168 7.35 16.71 10.62
CA ASP A 168 7.85 15.34 10.77
C ASP A 168 6.84 14.33 10.22
N SER A 169 7.34 13.22 9.68
CA SER A 169 6.52 12.05 9.33
C SER A 169 6.79 10.87 10.27
N GLU A 170 6.15 9.73 10.04
CA GLU A 170 6.46 8.48 10.74
C GLU A 170 7.93 8.04 10.55
N ASN A 171 8.49 8.27 9.36
CA ASN A 171 9.83 7.80 8.99
C ASN A 171 10.92 8.88 9.07
N PHE A 172 10.55 10.16 8.95
CA PHE A 172 11.51 11.27 8.89
C PHE A 172 11.26 12.32 9.95
N GLN A 173 12.35 12.91 10.42
CA GLN A 173 12.35 14.14 11.20
C GLN A 173 12.99 15.25 10.36
N ILE A 174 12.33 16.40 10.29
CA ILE A 174 12.79 17.57 9.55
C ILE A 174 13.51 18.51 10.51
N ILE A 175 14.70 18.94 10.11
CA ILE A 175 15.54 19.85 10.87
C ILE A 175 15.90 21.01 9.97
N VAL A 176 15.48 22.21 10.35
CA VAL A 176 15.87 23.43 9.65
C VAL A 176 17.15 23.94 10.29
N ASN A 177 18.21 24.07 9.50
CA ASN A 177 19.53 24.49 9.93
C ASN A 177 19.98 25.73 9.14
N LYS A 178 20.62 26.69 9.83
CA LYS A 178 21.03 27.96 9.23
C LYS A 178 22.06 27.81 8.10
N GLN A 179 22.92 26.79 8.15
CA GLN A 179 24.02 26.62 7.20
C GLN A 179 23.61 25.80 5.98
N VAL A 180 22.75 24.79 6.15
CA VAL A 180 22.40 23.83 5.08
C VAL A 180 20.95 23.88 4.63
N GLY A 181 20.12 24.70 5.28
CA GLY A 181 18.69 24.72 5.02
C GLY A 181 18.01 23.49 5.63
N ILE A 182 17.32 22.70 4.80
CA ILE A 182 16.52 21.57 5.27
C ILE A 182 17.38 20.30 5.35
N LEU A 183 17.41 19.71 6.53
CA LEU A 183 18.06 18.45 6.83
C LEU A 183 17.01 17.37 7.14
N PHE A 184 17.22 16.19 6.57
CA PHE A 184 16.36 15.03 6.76
C PHE A 184 17.05 14.04 7.67
N LYS A 185 16.39 13.65 8.75
CA LYS A 185 16.83 12.55 9.61
C LYS A 185 15.91 11.36 9.41
N TYR A 186 16.45 10.24 8.93
CA TYR A 186 15.71 8.98 8.86
C TYR A 186 15.64 8.35 10.26
N LYS A 187 14.43 8.24 10.82
CA LYS A 187 14.21 7.87 12.23
C LYS A 187 14.74 6.48 12.58
N ARG A 188 14.48 5.50 11.72
CA ARG A 188 14.86 4.09 11.97
C ARG A 188 16.38 3.85 11.91
N GLY A 189 17.10 4.57 11.06
CA GLY A 189 18.55 4.43 10.90
C GLY A 189 19.38 5.49 11.61
N GLY A 190 18.76 6.56 12.13
CA GLY A 190 19.46 7.70 12.72
C GLY A 190 20.35 8.48 11.73
N LYS A 191 20.24 8.19 10.42
CA LYS A 191 21.05 8.81 9.36
C LYS A 191 20.53 10.22 9.05
N TYR A 192 21.44 11.16 8.89
CA TYR A 192 21.15 12.55 8.53
C TYR A 192 21.64 12.80 7.10
N PHE A 193 20.82 13.40 6.25
CA PHE A 193 21.21 13.68 4.86
C PHE A 193 20.50 14.93 4.31
N THR A 194 21.13 15.55 3.31
CA THR A 194 20.54 16.65 2.53
C THR A 194 20.18 16.12 1.14
N LEU A 195 19.13 16.67 0.53
CA LEU A 195 18.69 16.25 -0.81
C LEU A 195 19.51 16.88 -1.93
N ASN A 196 20.11 18.05 -1.65
CA ASN A 196 21.12 18.65 -2.50
C ASN A 196 22.49 18.42 -1.86
N PRO A 197 23.46 17.88 -2.61
CA PRO A 197 24.79 17.62 -2.07
C PRO A 197 25.47 18.94 -1.70
N VAL A 198 25.71 19.15 -0.40
CA VAL A 198 26.67 20.13 0.09
C VAL A 198 28.02 19.40 0.23
N ARG A 199 29.13 20.15 0.33
CA ARG A 199 30.52 19.62 0.34
C ARG A 199 30.65 18.31 1.14
N ARG A 200 31.25 17.27 0.53
CA ARG A 200 31.49 15.96 1.15
C ARG A 200 32.16 16.09 2.53
N GLY A 201 31.70 15.28 3.48
CA GLY A 201 32.29 15.21 4.83
C GLY A 201 31.96 16.40 5.74
N MET A 202 30.94 17.20 5.42
CA MET A 202 30.55 18.31 6.27
C MET A 202 29.95 17.80 7.60
N LYS A 203 30.49 18.32 8.70
CA LYS A 203 29.93 18.10 10.04
C LYS A 203 29.07 19.30 10.42
N ILE A 204 27.86 19.04 10.89
CA ILE A 204 26.90 20.09 11.26
C ILE A 204 26.71 20.09 12.77
N ARG A 205 26.66 21.29 13.34
CA ARG A 205 26.28 21.52 14.72
C ARG A 205 24.76 21.61 14.82
N LEU A 206 24.14 20.76 15.64
CA LEU A 206 22.69 20.82 15.87
C LEU A 206 22.25 22.08 16.62
N SER A 207 23.17 22.77 17.32
CA SER A 207 22.91 24.07 17.94
C SER A 207 22.53 25.17 16.94
N ASP A 208 22.90 25.00 15.66
CA ASP A 208 22.64 25.99 14.60
C ASP A 208 21.23 25.84 13.99
N ASN A 209 20.40 24.95 14.55
CA ASN A 209 19.05 24.72 14.09
C ASN A 209 18.13 25.91 14.39
N ILE A 210 17.25 26.22 13.44
CA ILE A 210 16.23 27.25 13.58
C ILE A 210 15.05 26.58 14.29
N SER A 211 15.06 26.55 15.63
CA SER A 211 13.87 26.17 16.38
C SER A 211 12.78 27.22 16.16
N GLU A 212 11.60 26.83 15.68
CA GLU A 212 10.41 27.67 15.83
C GLU A 212 10.21 27.95 17.31
N GLY A 213 10.11 29.24 17.67
CA GLY A 213 10.22 29.72 19.03
C GLY A 213 9.27 29.01 20.00
N ARG A 214 9.85 28.22 20.91
CA ARG A 214 9.38 27.95 22.28
C ARG A 214 10.40 27.06 23.00
N ALA A 215 11.45 27.68 23.53
CA ALA A 215 12.04 27.22 24.79
C ALA A 215 12.81 28.39 25.42
N SER A 216 12.37 28.69 26.63
CA SER A 216 12.90 29.62 27.61
C SER A 216 14.38 29.40 27.93
N ALA A 217 14.99 30.50 28.36
CA ALA A 217 16.23 30.62 29.10
C ALA A 217 16.60 29.37 29.93
N GLY A 218 17.84 28.92 29.76
CA GLY A 218 18.44 27.84 30.55
C GLY A 218 19.70 27.30 29.90
N LEU A 219 20.76 28.12 29.85
CA LEU A 219 22.10 27.64 29.49
C LEU A 219 22.58 26.67 30.59
N SER A 220 22.40 25.37 30.37
CA SER A 220 23.22 24.35 31.04
C SER A 220 24.51 24.16 30.25
N LEU A 221 25.56 24.79 30.75
CA LEU A 221 26.94 24.62 30.27
C LEU A 221 27.36 23.16 30.58
N GLY A 222 27.39 22.27 29.58
CA GLY A 222 27.87 20.90 29.79
C GLY A 222 27.50 19.84 28.77
N GLU A 223 26.63 20.09 27.79
CA GLU A 223 26.39 19.11 26.73
C GLU A 223 27.48 19.28 25.65
N GLU A 224 28.33 18.26 25.47
CA GLU A 224 29.23 18.17 24.32
C GLU A 224 28.44 18.49 23.04
N GLU A 225 28.89 19.50 22.28
CA GLU A 225 28.23 19.91 21.04
C GLU A 225 28.11 18.69 20.11
N LYS A 226 26.89 18.15 19.96
CA LYS A 226 26.64 17.00 19.10
C LYS A 226 26.87 17.38 17.63
N MET A 227 28.05 17.02 17.15
CA MET A 227 28.41 17.08 15.74
C MET A 227 27.78 15.89 15.00
N ILE A 228 26.93 16.18 14.03
CA ILE A 228 26.37 15.15 13.15
C ILE A 228 27.16 15.08 11.84
N SER A 229 27.41 13.86 11.37
CA SER A 229 27.94 13.61 10.02
C SER A 229 26.79 13.44 9.04
N LEU A 230 26.84 14.15 7.92
CA LEU A 230 25.91 13.93 6.83
C LEU A 230 26.28 12.67 6.04
N CYS A 231 25.28 11.84 5.77
CA CYS A 231 25.39 10.74 4.83
C CYS A 231 25.47 11.29 3.40
N ASP A 232 26.51 10.87 2.69
CA ASP A 232 26.63 11.05 1.25
C ASP A 232 25.90 9.90 0.51
N GLY A 233 25.63 10.07 -0.79
CA GLY A 233 25.09 9.01 -1.64
C GLY A 233 23.56 8.98 -1.75
N VAL A 234 22.90 10.13 -1.57
CA VAL A 234 21.49 10.28 -1.96
C VAL A 234 21.41 10.27 -3.49
N GLU A 235 20.80 9.23 -4.04
CA GLU A 235 20.51 9.11 -5.48
C GLU A 235 19.30 10.00 -5.82
N ARG A 236 19.37 10.74 -6.94
CA ARG A 236 18.31 11.62 -7.45
C ARG A 236 17.85 11.12 -8.81
N VAL A 237 16.56 10.81 -8.93
CA VAL A 237 15.94 10.32 -10.17
C VAL A 237 14.74 11.19 -10.50
N GLU A 238 14.68 11.69 -11.73
CA GLU A 238 13.59 12.53 -12.18
C GLU A 238 12.64 11.72 -13.06
N LEU A 239 11.38 11.66 -12.64
CA LEU A 239 10.30 11.00 -13.36
C LEU A 239 9.59 12.00 -14.26
N ARG A 240 9.38 11.62 -15.53
CA ARG A 240 8.61 12.42 -16.47
C ARG A 240 7.15 12.00 -16.42
N ASP A 241 6.28 12.93 -16.06
CA ASP A 241 4.84 12.72 -16.00
C ASP A 241 4.11 14.04 -16.28
N GLU A 242 3.05 14.00 -17.07
CA GLU A 242 2.32 15.19 -17.53
C GLU A 242 1.61 15.94 -16.40
N ASN A 243 1.33 15.28 -15.28
CA ASN A 243 0.64 15.89 -14.14
C ASN A 243 1.55 16.77 -13.27
N TYR A 244 2.87 16.66 -13.45
CA TYR A 244 3.85 17.37 -12.64
C TYR A 244 4.78 18.21 -13.51
N LEU A 245 5.04 19.45 -13.08
CA LEU A 245 6.14 20.25 -13.63
C LEU A 245 7.50 19.62 -13.29
N GLN A 246 7.63 19.06 -12.09
CA GLN A 246 8.79 18.28 -11.66
C GLN A 246 8.34 17.17 -10.73
N CYS A 247 8.86 15.97 -10.93
CA CYS A 247 8.65 14.80 -10.07
C CYS A 247 10.00 14.12 -9.86
N ILE A 248 10.53 14.18 -8.64
CA ILE A 248 11.89 13.72 -8.34
C ILE A 248 11.85 12.78 -7.15
N LEU A 249 12.43 11.60 -7.32
CA LEU A 249 12.66 10.64 -6.27
C LEU A 249 14.09 10.80 -5.74
N TYR A 250 14.19 11.00 -4.44
CA TYR A 250 15.44 10.92 -3.71
C TYR A 250 15.50 9.60 -2.96
N THR A 251 16.61 8.88 -3.09
CA THR A 251 16.79 7.56 -2.49
C THR A 251 18.10 7.52 -1.72
N LEU A 252 18.03 7.09 -0.47
CA LEU A 252 19.21 6.74 0.31
C LEU A 252 19.13 5.25 0.66
N ARG A 253 20.19 4.51 0.35
CA ARG A 253 20.33 3.10 0.73
C ARG A 253 20.62 3.00 2.23
N VAL A 254 19.85 2.18 2.94
CA VAL A 254 19.87 2.09 4.41
C VAL A 254 20.64 0.88 4.88
#